data_AF-A0A920VEM0-F1
#
_entry.id   AF-A0A920VEM0-F1
#
_cell.length_a   1.000
_cell.length_b   1.000
_cell.length_c   1.000
_cell.angle_alpha   90.00
_cell.angle_beta   90.00
_cell.angle_gamma   90.00
#
_symmetry.space_group_name_H-M   'P 1'
#
loop_
_entity.id
_entity.type
_entity.pdbx_description
1 polymer ?
#
loop_
_entity_poly.entity_id
_entity_poly.type
_entity_poly.pdbx_seq_one_letter_code
_entity_poly.pdbx_strand_id
1 'polypeptide(L)'
;MIVPSRVSPLGGVVRVPVELNKAAGITNLGFTLNYDPNALRVMSVERGSRLTRDSFSYNTDTLGQVRFGFAETKGSGHEGTAAVVSFQVVGTEGAVSPITLSDALVNHQDEEPLTMQLVGADFKVGSKISGDADGDSRVTAMDALLALKLASSQSSRTDLSLDVNNDGKITIEDAQIILNMARPS
;
A
#
# COMPACT_ATOMS: atom_id res chain seq x y z
N MET A 1 8.42 9.69 4.97
CA MET A 1 7.30 8.94 4.39
C MET A 1 7.81 8.10 3.24
N ILE A 2 7.40 6.84 3.21
CA ILE A 2 7.87 5.89 2.20
C ILE A 2 6.66 5.26 1.53
N VAL A 3 6.69 5.19 0.21
CA VAL A 3 5.83 4.34 -0.61
C VAL A 3 6.71 3.20 -1.12
N PRO A 4 6.38 1.92 -0.83
CA PRO A 4 7.17 0.80 -1.32
C PRO A 4 6.82 0.45 -2.77
N SER A 5 7.78 -0.14 -3.50
CA SER A 5 7.57 -0.61 -4.88
C SER A 5 6.58 -1.76 -4.90
N ARG A 6 5.79 -1.83 -5.97
CA ARG A 6 4.74 -2.84 -6.09
C ARG A 6 4.63 -3.38 -7.52
N VAL A 7 4.40 -4.68 -7.64
CA VAL A 7 4.12 -5.38 -8.90
C VAL A 7 2.73 -5.97 -8.85
N SER A 8 1.95 -5.84 -9.92
CA SER A 8 0.63 -6.48 -9.98
C SER A 8 0.19 -6.71 -11.44
N PRO A 9 -0.53 -7.82 -11.73
CA PRO A 9 -1.01 -8.11 -13.08
C PRO A 9 -2.13 -7.15 -13.52
N LEU A 10 -2.38 -7.13 -14.83
CA LEU A 10 -3.48 -6.37 -15.43
C LEU A 10 -4.83 -6.74 -14.81
N GLY A 11 -5.63 -5.72 -14.47
CA GLY A 11 -6.92 -5.90 -13.80
C GLY A 11 -6.83 -6.32 -12.32
N GLY A 12 -5.62 -6.56 -11.81
CA GLY A 12 -5.34 -6.82 -10.40
C GLY A 12 -5.58 -5.59 -9.52
N VAL A 13 -5.66 -5.83 -8.21
CA VAL A 13 -5.70 -4.77 -7.21
C VAL A 13 -4.38 -4.76 -6.46
N VAL A 14 -3.76 -3.59 -6.35
CA VAL A 14 -2.53 -3.37 -5.57
C VAL A 14 -2.84 -2.46 -4.39
N ARG A 15 -2.34 -2.82 -3.22
CA ARG A 15 -2.47 -2.01 -2.00
C ARG A 15 -1.14 -1.32 -1.74
N VAL A 16 -1.15 0.00 -1.78
CA VAL A 16 0.03 0.83 -1.61
C VAL A 16 -0.07 1.49 -0.24
N PRO A 17 0.62 0.96 0.79
CA PRO A 17 0.70 1.61 2.08
C PRO A 17 1.60 2.85 1.97
N VAL A 18 1.17 3.93 2.61
CA VAL A 18 1.99 5.13 2.83
C VAL A 18 2.53 5.05 4.25
N GLU A 19 3.82 4.79 4.39
CA GLU A 19 4.47 4.58 5.68
C GLU A 19 5.02 5.89 6.24
N LEU A 20 4.83 6.07 7.55
CA LEU A 20 5.35 7.16 8.35
C LEU A 20 6.46 6.61 9.26
N ASN A 21 7.68 7.09 9.05
CA ASN A 21 8.82 6.79 9.90
C ASN A 21 9.17 8.03 10.71
N LYS A 22 9.47 7.85 12.00
CA LYS A 22 9.79 8.91 12.98
C LYS A 22 8.71 9.99 13.06
N ALA A 23 7.45 9.57 13.19
CA ALA A 23 6.28 10.47 13.24
C ALA A 23 5.82 10.82 14.66
N ALA A 24 6.74 10.85 15.63
CA ALA A 24 6.41 11.35 16.97
C ALA A 24 5.98 12.83 16.88
N GLY A 25 5.09 13.27 17.78
CA GLY A 25 4.73 14.69 17.95
C GLY A 25 4.01 15.39 16.78
N ILE A 26 3.69 14.71 15.68
CA ILE A 26 2.98 15.30 14.53
C ILE A 26 1.57 15.70 14.96
N THR A 27 1.20 16.97 14.81
CA THR A 27 -0.15 17.47 15.14
C THR A 27 -1.04 17.53 13.92
N ASN A 28 -0.48 17.91 12.77
CA ASN A 28 -1.16 18.01 11.50
C ASN A 28 -0.23 17.47 10.40
N LEU A 29 -0.80 16.72 9.47
CA LEU A 29 -0.09 16.24 8.28
C LEU A 29 -0.99 16.46 7.07
N GLY A 30 -0.42 16.86 5.96
CA GLY A 30 -1.05 16.85 4.65
C GLY A 30 -0.02 16.43 3.62
N PHE A 31 -0.42 15.64 2.64
CA PHE A 31 0.46 15.28 1.52
C PHE A 31 -0.38 14.88 0.31
N THR A 32 0.23 14.96 -0.87
CA THR A 32 -0.37 14.51 -2.13
C THR A 32 0.40 13.31 -2.65
N LEU A 33 -0.29 12.20 -2.87
CA LEU A 33 0.23 11.04 -3.61
C LEU A 33 -0.12 11.20 -5.08
N ASN A 34 0.88 11.24 -5.94
CA ASN A 34 0.72 11.27 -7.39
C ASN A 34 0.93 9.88 -7.98
N TYR A 35 0.07 9.51 -8.92
CA TYR A 35 0.13 8.26 -9.66
C TYR A 35 -0.19 8.50 -11.14
N ASP A 36 0.21 7.59 -12.01
CA ASP A 36 -0.16 7.64 -13.43
C ASP A 36 -1.60 7.13 -13.62
N PRO A 37 -2.56 7.99 -14.00
CA PRO A 37 -3.94 7.57 -14.19
C PRO A 37 -4.16 6.70 -15.42
N ASN A 38 -3.19 6.57 -16.32
CA ASN A 38 -3.25 5.60 -17.42
C ASN A 38 -2.81 4.21 -16.98
N ALA A 39 -2.09 4.09 -15.86
CA ALA A 39 -1.63 2.82 -15.31
C ALA A 39 -2.47 2.34 -14.12
N LEU A 40 -2.98 3.27 -13.31
CA LEU A 40 -3.65 2.97 -12.04
C LEU A 40 -4.97 3.74 -11.91
N ARG A 41 -5.96 3.11 -11.27
CA ARG A 41 -7.24 3.73 -10.87
C ARG A 41 -7.45 3.55 -9.38
N VAL A 42 -7.71 4.63 -8.66
CA VAL A 42 -8.01 4.54 -7.22
C VAL A 42 -9.36 3.83 -7.03
N MET A 43 -9.36 2.73 -6.27
CA MET A 43 -10.57 1.99 -5.91
C MET A 43 -11.08 2.40 -4.53
N SER A 44 -10.17 2.48 -3.56
CA SER A 44 -10.49 2.85 -2.19
C SER A 44 -9.27 3.41 -1.48
N VAL A 45 -9.52 4.21 -0.46
CA VAL A 45 -8.49 4.71 0.45
C VAL A 45 -8.88 4.30 1.85
N GLU A 46 -8.03 3.50 2.49
CA GLU A 46 -8.20 3.06 3.86
C GLU A 46 -7.29 3.86 4.78
N ARG A 47 -7.82 4.21 5.94
CA ARG A 47 -7.05 4.85 7.00
C ARG A 47 -6.05 3.85 7.59
N GLY A 48 -4.80 4.28 7.75
CA GLY A 48 -3.77 3.49 8.42
C GLY A 48 -3.96 3.36 9.93
N SER A 49 -3.17 2.51 10.56
CA SER A 49 -3.31 2.13 11.98
C SER A 49 -2.93 3.25 12.97
N ARG A 50 -2.25 4.31 12.53
CA ARG A 50 -1.71 5.37 13.40
C ARG A 50 -2.65 6.54 13.68
N LEU A 51 -3.82 6.58 13.05
CA LEU A 51 -4.71 7.75 13.09
C LEU A 51 -5.95 7.46 13.94
N THR A 52 -6.49 8.49 14.58
CA THR A 52 -7.85 8.45 15.18
C THR A 52 -8.90 8.65 14.07
N ARG A 53 -10.15 8.23 14.29
CA ARG A 53 -11.16 8.21 13.22
C ARG A 53 -11.57 9.61 12.78
N ASP A 54 -11.63 10.55 13.71
CA ASP A 54 -12.13 11.93 13.51
C ASP A 54 -11.14 12.87 12.81
N SER A 55 -10.02 12.31 12.36
CA SER A 55 -8.78 13.01 12.05
C SER A 55 -8.35 12.83 10.60
N PHE A 56 -8.98 11.89 9.86
CA PHE A 56 -8.56 11.47 8.53
C PHE A 56 -9.50 11.99 7.43
N SER A 57 -8.93 12.64 6.42
CA SER A 57 -9.62 13.06 5.20
C SER A 57 -8.77 12.78 3.96
N TYR A 58 -9.43 12.49 2.84
CA TYR A 58 -8.77 12.33 1.55
C TYR A 58 -9.65 12.90 0.42
N ASN A 59 -9.01 13.31 -0.67
CA ASN A 59 -9.67 13.78 -1.88
C ASN A 59 -9.03 13.12 -3.11
N THR A 60 -9.87 12.62 -4.02
CA THR A 60 -9.49 11.94 -5.26
C THR A 60 -10.15 12.59 -6.48
N ASP A 61 -10.61 13.84 -6.36
CA ASP A 61 -11.34 14.53 -7.43
C ASP A 61 -10.43 14.85 -8.62
N THR A 62 -9.14 15.07 -8.33
CA THR A 62 -8.11 15.26 -9.34
C THR A 62 -7.56 13.91 -9.78
N LEU A 63 -7.79 13.56 -11.04
CA LEU A 63 -7.26 12.35 -11.64
C LEU A 63 -5.72 12.34 -11.58
N GLY A 64 -5.13 11.22 -11.16
CA GLY A 64 -3.68 11.10 -10.96
C GLY A 64 -3.17 11.62 -9.62
N GLN A 65 -4.04 12.11 -8.74
CA GLN A 65 -3.67 12.60 -7.41
C GLN A 65 -4.60 12.05 -6.33
N VAL A 66 -4.03 11.79 -5.16
CA VAL A 66 -4.77 11.54 -3.92
C VAL A 66 -4.23 12.49 -2.87
N ARG A 67 -5.04 13.46 -2.47
CA ARG A 67 -4.67 14.46 -1.46
C ARG A 67 -5.14 13.97 -0.11
N PHE A 68 -4.26 13.99 0.87
CA PHE A 68 -4.55 13.55 2.23
C PHE A 68 -4.43 14.71 3.20
N GLY A 69 -5.32 14.73 4.19
CA GLY A 69 -5.30 15.68 5.30
C GLY A 69 -5.56 14.94 6.61
N PHE A 70 -4.70 15.20 7.60
CA PHE A 70 -4.73 14.58 8.92
C PHE A 70 -4.75 15.66 10.00
N ALA A 71 -5.90 15.89 10.62
CA ALA A 71 -6.01 16.78 11.78
C ALA A 71 -5.82 15.96 13.07
N GLU A 72 -5.02 16.43 14.03
CA GLU A 72 -4.76 15.76 15.33
C GLU A 72 -4.27 14.31 15.25
N THR A 73 -2.96 14.08 15.15
CA THR A 73 -2.41 12.75 15.39
C THR A 73 -2.16 12.56 16.90
N LYS A 74 -3.04 11.81 17.60
CA LYS A 74 -2.73 11.30 18.96
C LYS A 74 -1.84 10.06 18.91
N GLY A 75 -0.88 10.07 17.98
CA GLY A 75 -0.07 8.90 17.70
C GLY A 75 1.16 8.85 18.61
N SER A 76 1.08 8.13 19.73
CA SER A 76 2.20 7.93 20.69
C SER A 76 3.32 6.98 20.20
N GLY A 77 3.56 6.86 18.90
CA GLY A 77 4.43 5.85 18.30
C GLY A 77 5.42 6.45 17.29
N HIS A 78 6.57 5.81 17.16
CA HIS A 78 7.64 6.33 16.29
C HIS A 78 7.43 5.95 14.81
N GLU A 79 6.67 4.90 14.49
CA GLU A 79 6.50 4.37 13.12
C GLU A 79 5.06 3.86 12.86
N GLY A 80 4.64 3.76 11.60
CA GLY A 80 3.42 3.04 11.18
C GLY A 80 2.80 3.54 9.88
N THR A 81 1.63 3.01 9.50
CA THR A 81 0.97 3.36 8.23
C THR A 81 0.04 4.56 8.39
N ALA A 82 0.16 5.55 7.50
CA ALA A 82 -0.72 6.72 7.40
C ALA A 82 -2.04 6.37 6.71
N ALA A 83 -1.93 5.79 5.52
CA ALA A 83 -3.06 5.41 4.67
C ALA A 83 -2.65 4.23 3.81
N VAL A 84 -3.63 3.47 3.36
CA VAL A 84 -3.44 2.41 2.36
C VAL A 84 -4.34 2.74 1.18
N VAL A 85 -3.74 2.97 0.02
CA VAL A 85 -4.49 3.23 -1.22
C VAL A 85 -4.59 1.93 -1.99
N SER A 86 -5.82 1.51 -2.31
CA SER A 86 -6.06 0.38 -3.20
C SER A 86 -6.21 0.91 -4.62
N PHE A 87 -5.30 0.51 -5.51
CA PHE A 87 -5.38 0.82 -6.92
C PHE A 87 -5.78 -0.41 -7.72
N GLN A 88 -6.64 -0.22 -8.71
CA GLN A 88 -6.83 -1.16 -9.80
C GLN A 88 -5.81 -0.88 -10.90
N VAL A 89 -5.17 -1.93 -11.40
CA VAL A 89 -4.18 -1.86 -12.47
C VAL A 89 -4.88 -1.84 -13.83
N VAL A 90 -4.73 -0.73 -14.57
CA VAL A 90 -5.35 -0.51 -15.88
C VAL A 90 -4.32 -0.23 -17.00
N GLY A 91 -3.04 -0.17 -16.66
CA GLY A 91 -1.94 0.07 -17.61
C GLY A 91 -1.74 -1.06 -18.61
N THR A 92 -0.67 -1.01 -19.38
CA THR A 92 -0.26 -2.11 -20.26
C THR A 92 0.76 -3.02 -19.55
N GLU A 93 0.79 -4.31 -19.88
CA GLU A 93 1.80 -5.22 -19.33
C GLU A 93 3.22 -4.71 -19.60
N GLY A 94 4.09 -4.77 -18.58
CA GLY A 94 5.45 -4.25 -18.64
C GLY A 94 5.57 -2.74 -18.42
N ALA A 95 4.47 -1.99 -18.31
CA ALA A 95 4.52 -0.57 -17.98
C ALA A 95 5.08 -0.36 -16.56
N VAL A 96 5.95 0.64 -16.44
CA VAL A 96 6.47 1.12 -15.16
C VAL A 96 5.98 2.54 -14.96
N SER A 97 5.30 2.77 -13.84
CA SER A 97 4.72 4.07 -13.50
C SER A 97 5.20 4.51 -12.12
N PRO A 98 5.79 5.70 -11.97
CA PRO A 98 6.24 6.17 -10.67
C PRO A 98 5.05 6.56 -9.80
N ILE A 99 5.09 6.17 -8.53
CA ILE A 99 4.23 6.68 -7.46
C ILE A 99 5.08 7.60 -6.60
N THR A 100 4.70 8.88 -6.53
CA THR A 100 5.46 9.91 -5.82
C THR A 100 4.63 10.59 -4.74
N LEU A 101 5.30 11.14 -3.74
CA LEU A 101 4.67 11.97 -2.72
C LEU A 101 5.15 13.42 -2.88
N SER A 102 4.26 14.38 -2.71
CA SER A 102 4.51 15.82 -2.88
C SER A 102 3.65 16.65 -1.91
N ASP A 103 3.88 17.97 -1.87
CA ASP A 103 3.12 18.93 -1.06
C ASP A 103 2.97 18.51 0.41
N ALA A 104 4.04 17.94 0.98
CA ALA A 104 4.01 17.48 2.35
C ALA A 104 4.06 18.67 3.31
N LEU A 105 2.96 18.89 4.03
CA LEU A 105 2.81 19.89 5.08
C LEU A 105 2.73 19.17 6.42
N VAL A 106 3.67 19.47 7.32
CA VAL A 106 3.64 18.92 8.69
C VAL A 106 3.75 20.02 9.71
N ASN A 107 2.88 19.94 10.71
CA ASN A 107 3.04 20.65 11.97
C ASN A 107 3.39 19.64 13.06
N HIS A 108 4.29 20.06 13.94
CA HIS A 108 4.83 19.26 15.03
C HIS A 108 4.85 20.09 16.33
N GLN A 109 4.79 19.44 17.49
CA GLN A 109 4.80 20.14 18.78
C GLN A 109 6.19 20.54 19.28
N ASP A 110 7.26 19.88 18.82
CA ASP A 110 8.62 20.21 19.23
C ASP A 110 9.23 21.33 18.38
N GLU A 111 10.16 22.09 18.97
CA GLU A 111 10.86 23.24 18.38
C GLU A 111 11.89 22.84 17.30
N GLU A 112 12.23 21.55 17.20
CA GLU A 112 13.15 21.04 16.18
C GLU A 112 12.46 20.91 14.81
N PRO A 113 13.08 21.40 13.72
CA PRO A 113 12.51 21.28 12.39
C PRO A 113 12.43 19.80 11.97
N LEU A 114 11.22 19.32 11.70
CA LEU A 114 11.00 17.98 11.18
C LEU A 114 11.33 17.93 9.68
N THR A 115 12.42 17.27 9.31
CA THR A 115 12.73 17.00 7.90
C THR A 115 11.95 15.78 7.41
N MET A 116 10.96 16.01 6.55
CA MET A 116 10.29 14.91 5.88
C MET A 116 11.03 14.48 4.62
N GLN A 117 11.43 13.23 4.58
CA GLN A 117 11.85 12.59 3.33
C GLN A 117 10.63 11.96 2.66
N LEU A 118 10.40 12.28 1.39
CA LEU A 118 9.35 11.69 0.56
C LEU A 118 10.01 10.68 -0.37
N VAL A 119 9.85 9.40 -0.08
CA VAL A 119 10.38 8.32 -0.90
C VAL A 119 9.23 7.75 -1.71
N GLY A 120 9.22 8.05 -3.01
CA GLY A 120 8.36 7.40 -3.98
C GLY A 120 8.95 6.05 -4.43
N ALA A 121 8.15 5.29 -5.15
CA ALA A 121 8.58 4.02 -5.72
C ALA A 121 7.94 3.77 -7.08
N ASP A 122 8.55 2.88 -7.83
CA ASP A 122 8.01 2.45 -9.12
C ASP A 122 6.95 1.36 -8.92
N PHE A 123 5.82 1.54 -9.60
CA PHE A 123 4.82 0.51 -9.79
C PHE A 123 5.04 -0.16 -11.14
N LYS A 124 5.10 -1.49 -11.16
CA LYS A 124 5.28 -2.27 -12.40
C LYS A 124 4.06 -3.14 -12.67
N VAL A 125 3.53 -3.04 -13.88
CA VAL A 125 2.52 -3.97 -14.39
C VAL A 125 3.20 -5.24 -14.84
N GLY A 126 2.87 -6.37 -14.24
CA GLY A 126 3.40 -7.67 -14.65
C GLY A 126 3.08 -8.81 -13.70
N SER A 127 3.54 -10.00 -14.03
CA SER A 127 3.38 -11.18 -13.19
C SER A 127 4.10 -11.01 -11.86
N LYS A 128 3.37 -11.26 -10.78
CA LYS A 128 3.94 -11.35 -9.44
C LYS A 128 4.72 -12.65 -9.28
N ILE A 129 5.62 -12.65 -8.31
CA ILE A 129 6.27 -13.89 -7.86
C ILE A 129 5.19 -14.79 -7.25
N SER A 130 5.28 -16.09 -7.48
CA SER A 130 4.35 -17.04 -6.85
C SER A 130 4.48 -16.95 -5.33
N GLY A 131 3.37 -16.67 -4.65
CA GLY A 131 3.29 -16.43 -3.20
C GLY A 131 3.58 -15.00 -2.73
N ASP A 132 3.86 -14.06 -3.63
CA ASP A 132 4.00 -12.62 -3.32
C ASP A 132 2.62 -11.95 -3.44
N ALA A 133 1.96 -11.74 -2.30
CA ALA A 133 0.59 -11.27 -2.24
C ALA A 133 0.50 -9.76 -2.27
N ASP A 134 1.44 -9.09 -1.61
CA ASP A 134 1.45 -7.64 -1.56
C ASP A 134 2.18 -7.00 -2.75
N GLY A 135 2.94 -7.77 -3.52
CA GLY A 135 3.63 -7.35 -4.73
C GLY A 135 4.98 -6.70 -4.47
N ASP A 136 5.58 -6.87 -3.29
CA ASP A 136 6.88 -6.29 -2.93
C ASP A 136 8.10 -7.03 -3.51
N SER A 137 7.85 -8.07 -4.33
CA SER A 137 8.85 -8.95 -4.92
C SER A 137 9.61 -9.82 -3.90
N ARG A 138 9.06 -10.00 -2.70
CA ARG A 138 9.54 -10.92 -1.66
C ARG A 138 8.37 -11.81 -1.25
N VAL A 139 8.71 -13.00 -0.76
CA VAL A 139 7.72 -13.93 -0.19
C VAL A 139 7.99 -14.01 1.30
N THR A 140 7.04 -13.55 2.09
CA THR A 140 7.14 -13.35 3.54
C THR A 140 5.91 -13.90 4.27
N ALA A 141 5.98 -13.93 5.61
CA ALA A 141 4.83 -14.30 6.42
C ALA A 141 3.65 -13.32 6.28
N MET A 142 3.90 -12.07 5.86
CA MET A 142 2.84 -11.11 5.57
C MET A 142 2.03 -11.55 4.34
N ASP A 143 2.68 -12.12 3.33
CA ASP A 143 2.02 -12.64 2.14
C ASP A 143 1.10 -13.82 2.45
N ALA A 144 1.57 -14.73 3.31
CA ALA A 144 0.75 -15.82 3.81
C ALA A 144 -0.50 -15.31 4.55
N LEU A 145 -0.36 -14.27 5.36
CA LEU A 145 -1.48 -13.65 6.07
C LEU A 145 -2.48 -13.00 5.10
N LEU A 146 -1.98 -12.34 4.05
CA LEU A 146 -2.82 -11.75 3.01
C LEU A 146 -3.54 -12.82 2.20
N ALA A 147 -2.86 -13.89 1.80
CA ALA A 147 -3.46 -15.05 1.14
C ALA A 147 -4.58 -15.66 1.99
N LEU A 148 -4.35 -15.83 3.30
CA LEU A 148 -5.35 -16.32 4.25
C LEU A 148 -6.59 -15.41 4.34
N LYS A 149 -6.37 -14.09 4.36
CA LYS A 149 -7.45 -13.10 4.37
C LYS A 149 -8.26 -13.10 3.05
N LEU A 150 -7.61 -13.33 1.92
CA LEU A 150 -8.26 -13.44 0.62
C LEU A 150 -9.07 -14.75 0.52
N ALA A 151 -8.50 -15.87 0.96
CA ALA A 151 -9.18 -17.17 1.02
C ALA A 151 -10.48 -17.11 1.84
N SER A 152 -10.47 -16.36 2.95
CA SER A 152 -11.66 -16.15 3.79
C SER A 152 -12.68 -15.15 3.24
N SER A 153 -12.26 -14.22 2.36
CA SER A 153 -13.15 -13.17 1.82
C SER A 153 -13.91 -13.60 0.55
N GLN A 154 -13.68 -14.82 0.02
CA GLN A 154 -14.26 -15.34 -1.24
C GLN A 154 -14.13 -14.37 -2.44
N SER A 155 -13.15 -13.47 -2.40
CA SER A 155 -12.94 -12.45 -3.42
C SER A 155 -12.59 -13.12 -4.76
N SER A 156 -13.56 -13.13 -5.68
CA SER A 156 -13.50 -13.84 -6.96
C SER A 156 -12.61 -13.18 -8.02
N ARG A 157 -11.48 -12.61 -7.62
CA ARG A 157 -10.45 -12.14 -8.55
C ARG A 157 -9.22 -12.99 -8.31
N THR A 158 -9.09 -14.02 -9.14
CA THR A 158 -8.02 -15.01 -9.19
C THR A 158 -6.71 -14.32 -9.52
N ASP A 159 -6.10 -13.76 -8.48
CA ASP A 159 -4.69 -13.46 -8.47
C ASP A 159 -3.93 -14.80 -8.44
N LEU A 160 -3.77 -15.41 -9.61
CA LEU A 160 -3.21 -16.76 -9.76
C LEU A 160 -1.78 -16.87 -9.21
N SER A 161 -1.09 -15.76 -8.94
CA SER A 161 0.17 -15.80 -8.21
C SER A 161 0.03 -16.29 -6.77
N LEU A 162 -1.18 -16.30 -6.20
CA LEU A 162 -1.47 -16.80 -4.85
C LEU A 162 -2.02 -18.22 -4.82
N ASP A 163 -2.35 -18.78 -5.97
CA ASP A 163 -2.66 -20.19 -6.15
C ASP A 163 -1.35 -20.95 -6.36
N VAL A 164 -0.65 -21.23 -5.25
CA VAL A 164 0.71 -21.77 -5.28
C VAL A 164 0.71 -23.28 -5.46
N ASN A 165 -0.40 -23.95 -5.12
CA ASN A 165 -0.61 -25.37 -5.40
C ASN A 165 -1.19 -25.63 -6.81
N ASN A 166 -1.57 -24.58 -7.55
CA ASN A 166 -2.17 -24.60 -8.89
C ASN A 166 -3.50 -25.38 -8.95
N ASP A 167 -4.30 -25.32 -7.90
CA ASP A 167 -5.62 -25.96 -7.83
C ASP A 167 -6.77 -25.11 -8.42
N GLY A 168 -6.43 -23.90 -8.87
CA GLY A 168 -7.33 -22.91 -9.46
C GLY A 168 -8.05 -22.03 -8.43
N LYS A 169 -7.74 -22.15 -7.13
CA LYS A 169 -8.35 -21.41 -6.03
C LYS A 169 -7.28 -20.87 -5.10
N ILE A 170 -7.62 -19.80 -4.38
CA ILE A 170 -6.78 -19.27 -3.30
C ILE A 170 -7.40 -19.73 -1.99
N THR A 171 -6.73 -20.64 -1.30
CA THR A 171 -7.23 -21.32 -0.09
C THR A 171 -6.29 -21.14 1.11
N ILE A 172 -6.69 -21.70 2.25
CA ILE A 172 -5.85 -21.76 3.45
C ILE A 172 -4.60 -22.62 3.19
N GLU A 173 -4.68 -23.61 2.30
CA GLU A 173 -3.53 -24.46 1.94
C GLU A 173 -2.47 -23.66 1.21
N ASP A 174 -2.88 -22.77 0.29
CA ASP A 174 -1.96 -21.83 -0.36
C ASP A 174 -1.26 -20.93 0.64
N ALA A 175 -2.01 -20.37 1.58
CA ALA A 175 -1.45 -19.54 2.64
C ALA A 175 -0.40 -20.28 3.49
N GLN A 176 -0.62 -21.57 3.77
CA GLN A 176 0.36 -22.40 4.48
C GLN A 176 1.62 -22.67 3.64
N ILE A 177 1.46 -22.92 2.34
CA ILE A 177 2.58 -23.12 1.43
C ILE A 177 3.40 -21.82 1.32
N ILE A 178 2.75 -20.66 1.19
CA ILE A 178 3.40 -19.34 1.19
C ILE A 178 4.16 -19.11 2.49
N LEU A 179 3.57 -19.47 3.64
CA LEU A 179 4.24 -19.34 4.94
C LEU A 179 5.50 -20.22 5.03
N ASN A 180 5.47 -21.41 4.43
CA ASN A 180 6.64 -22.30 4.37
C ASN A 180 7.71 -21.80 3.38
N MET A 181 7.31 -21.08 2.33
CA MET A 181 8.23 -20.42 1.39
C MET A 181 8.82 -19.12 1.96
N ALA A 182 8.14 -18.53 2.95
CA ALA A 182 8.53 -17.25 3.54
C ALA A 182 9.94 -17.31 4.12
N ARG A 183 10.78 -16.37 3.68
CA ARG A 183 12.08 -16.16 4.34
C ARG A 183 11.89 -15.23 5.55
N PRO A 184 12.64 -15.44 6.65
CA PRO A 184 12.65 -14.48 7.75
C PRO A 184 13.05 -13.11 7.20
N SER A 185 12.28 -12.10 7.59
CA SER A 185 12.47 -10.70 7.21
C SER A 185 13.80 -10.13 7.70
#